data_AF-A0A379QRN5-F1
#
_entry.id   AF-A0A379QRN5-F1
#
_cell.length_a   1.000
_cell.length_b   1.000
_cell.length_c   1.000
_cell.angle_alpha   90.00
_cell.angle_beta   90.00
_cell.angle_gamma   90.00
#
_symmetry.space_group_name_H-M   'P 1'
#
loop_
_entity.id
_entity.type
_entity.pdbx_description
1 polymer ?
#
loop_
_entity_poly.entity_id
_entity_poly.type
_entity_poly.pdbx_seq_one_letter_code
_entity_poly.pdbx_strand_id
1 'polypeptide(L)'
;MSESLQSNTTQTLPDDREELYHLVWREPAERITSLYSISKEQLTKRCAELLIPRPLAGYWKALAKGTAPAVPALPDLKSGKIEKSPRKTSQAIPPPTKISSKVAAPAPRKRARAAGSGYALIDDLKTYLPVSSVTKDGYYKPTKKKLLDLNVSETAFSSAIDFLSRFFAALGKQGYWVRLAESGEGLHCQDIDIKEEPKGGGFRCDSLWRPCSASIICIGDMLFAFSLAEMTEYVPAKEVNGRYIRDETMIRLMRGKYDKPFRDVIKHALPTGRFLLQLYSPYSSTNWQVQFRQTKQCGLISQIPKIISAMRDAVPLIKKQQEEARVKAKVRRIQWELDEKRYREQERIRREKEAYNASLAELKAIMVQWAEDKRIEQFFREAESDVSMLEEKQKGQATERLSLARQFLSVDTAIERLLKWQTPQEILSKG
;
A
#
# COMPACT_ATOMS: atom_id res chain seq x y z
N MET A 1 -2.99 -29.25 53.05
CA MET A 1 -1.99 -30.14 52.44
C MET A 1 -1.61 -29.56 51.09
N SER A 2 -0.38 -29.06 51.04
CA SER A 2 0.52 -29.13 49.89
C SER A 2 0.29 -28.16 48.72
N GLU A 3 0.89 -26.99 48.90
CA GLU A 3 2.03 -26.51 48.10
C GLU A 3 2.05 -26.83 46.60
N SER A 4 2.02 -25.78 45.78
CA SER A 4 3.23 -25.45 45.02
C SER A 4 3.20 -23.98 44.60
N LEU A 5 4.08 -23.23 45.27
CA LEU A 5 4.59 -21.94 44.86
C LEU A 5 5.16 -22.06 43.44
N GLN A 6 4.60 -21.34 42.49
CA GLN A 6 5.36 -20.89 41.33
C GLN A 6 5.38 -19.37 41.38
N SER A 7 6.44 -18.89 42.04
CA SER A 7 6.95 -17.54 41.92
C SER A 7 7.02 -17.16 40.44
N ASN A 8 6.19 -16.20 40.02
CA ASN A 8 6.37 -15.49 38.76
C ASN A 8 7.62 -14.62 38.88
N THR A 9 8.79 -15.24 38.83
CA THR A 9 10.06 -14.56 38.61
C THR A 9 9.93 -13.94 37.22
N THR A 10 9.86 -12.61 37.15
CA THR A 10 9.88 -11.88 35.89
C THR A 10 11.26 -12.10 35.28
N GLN A 11 11.40 -13.14 34.45
CA GLN A 11 12.67 -13.44 33.80
C GLN A 11 12.98 -12.29 32.84
N THR A 12 14.05 -11.57 33.12
CA THR A 12 14.56 -10.52 32.24
C THR A 12 15.28 -11.19 31.08
N LEU A 13 15.13 -10.64 29.87
CA LEU A 13 15.80 -11.17 28.67
C LEU A 13 17.32 -11.20 28.90
N PRO A 14 18.05 -12.28 28.53
CA PRO A 14 19.50 -12.34 28.68
C PRO A 14 20.19 -11.17 27.98
N ASP A 15 21.11 -10.49 28.67
CA ASP A 15 21.95 -9.44 28.10
C ASP A 15 23.16 -10.02 27.36
N ASP A 16 23.51 -11.28 27.60
CA ASP A 16 24.58 -11.99 26.90
C ASP A 16 24.18 -12.36 25.47
N ARG A 17 25.09 -12.11 24.52
CA ARG A 17 24.81 -12.17 23.09
C ARG A 17 24.70 -13.60 22.58
N GLU A 18 25.58 -14.47 23.06
CA GLU A 18 25.61 -15.89 22.73
C GLU A 18 24.37 -16.58 23.31
N GLU A 19 24.00 -16.28 24.55
CA GLU A 19 22.79 -16.80 25.18
C GLU A 19 21.52 -16.39 24.43
N LEU A 20 21.40 -15.11 24.03
CA LEU A 20 20.24 -14.63 23.28
C LEU A 20 20.15 -15.28 21.88
N TYR A 21 21.28 -15.55 21.23
CA TYR A 21 21.32 -16.27 19.96
C TYR A 21 20.83 -17.72 20.12
N HIS A 22 21.32 -18.45 21.12
CA HIS A 22 20.86 -19.81 21.37
C HIS A 22 19.37 -19.85 21.69
N LEU A 23 18.85 -18.88 22.43
CA LEU A 23 17.43 -18.76 22.75
C LEU A 23 16.57 -18.55 21.50
N VAL A 24 16.96 -17.61 20.63
CA VAL A 24 16.25 -17.27 19.37
C VAL A 24 16.22 -18.42 18.37
N TRP A 25 17.24 -19.29 18.39
CA TRP A 25 17.33 -20.46 17.50
C TRP A 25 16.81 -21.75 18.12
N ARG A 26 16.49 -21.75 19.41
CA ARG A 26 15.88 -22.90 20.13
C ARG A 26 14.36 -22.80 20.20
N GLU A 27 13.81 -21.60 20.35
CA GLU A 27 12.37 -21.39 20.57
C GLU A 27 11.74 -20.40 19.57
N PRO A 28 10.48 -20.61 19.16
CA PRO A 28 9.74 -19.63 18.36
C PRO A 28 9.56 -18.30 19.11
N ALA A 29 9.59 -17.19 18.36
CA ALA A 29 9.47 -15.85 18.93
C ALA A 29 8.21 -15.65 19.80
N GLU A 30 7.09 -16.30 19.46
CA GLU A 30 5.83 -16.25 20.22
C GLU A 30 5.94 -16.85 21.63
N ARG A 31 6.81 -17.87 21.78
CA ARG A 31 7.09 -18.51 23.07
C ARG A 31 8.07 -17.67 23.89
N ILE A 32 9.07 -17.07 23.25
CA ILE A 32 10.01 -16.14 23.90
C ILE A 32 9.28 -14.90 24.43
N THR A 33 8.39 -14.29 23.64
CA THR A 33 7.60 -13.13 24.10
C THR A 33 6.70 -13.45 25.29
N SER A 34 6.17 -14.67 25.34
CA SER A 34 5.33 -15.14 26.47
C SER A 34 6.13 -15.43 27.73
N LEU A 35 7.32 -16.02 27.60
CA LEU A 35 8.18 -16.38 28.75
C LEU A 35 8.84 -15.17 29.40
N TYR A 36 9.28 -14.20 28.60
CA TYR A 36 10.02 -13.02 29.08
C TYR A 36 9.14 -11.77 29.19
N SER A 37 7.83 -11.88 28.94
CA SER A 37 6.87 -10.76 28.98
C SER A 37 7.32 -9.54 28.17
N ILE A 38 7.95 -9.77 27.01
CA ILE A 38 8.41 -8.72 26.09
C ILE A 38 7.58 -8.72 24.81
N SER A 39 7.47 -7.55 24.17
CA SER A 39 6.89 -7.43 22.83
C SER A 39 7.82 -8.00 21.76
N LYS A 40 7.24 -8.43 20.64
CA LYS A 40 7.97 -8.97 19.48
C LYS A 40 8.89 -7.91 18.85
N GLU A 41 8.49 -6.64 18.95
CA GLU A 41 9.22 -5.47 18.50
C GLU A 41 10.46 -5.25 19.37
N GLN A 42 10.36 -5.41 20.70
CA GLN A 42 11.49 -5.33 21.62
C GLN A 42 12.52 -6.44 21.38
N LEU A 43 12.07 -7.67 21.18
CA LEU A 43 12.96 -8.79 20.81
C LEU A 43 13.66 -8.52 19.47
N THR A 44 12.93 -8.00 18.49
CA THR A 44 13.48 -7.62 17.18
C THR A 44 14.54 -6.54 17.30
N LYS A 45 14.29 -5.52 18.12
CA LYS A 45 15.22 -4.41 18.35
C LYS A 45 16.52 -4.91 19.00
N ARG A 46 16.41 -5.75 20.03
CA ARG A 46 17.57 -6.33 20.72
C ARG A 46 18.41 -7.24 19.82
N CYS A 47 17.77 -8.11 19.02
CA CYS A 47 18.51 -8.92 18.04
C CYS A 47 19.22 -8.05 16.99
N ALA A 48 18.65 -6.90 16.60
CA ALA A 48 19.27 -5.98 15.65
C ALA A 48 20.46 -5.23 16.28
N GLU A 49 20.36 -4.81 17.54
CA GLU A 49 21.43 -4.16 18.30
C GLU A 49 22.64 -5.09 18.47
N LEU A 50 22.41 -6.38 18.73
CA LEU A 50 23.46 -7.38 18.92
C LEU A 50 23.87 -8.13 17.63
N LEU A 51 23.36 -7.71 16.46
CA LEU A 51 23.63 -8.33 15.15
C LEU A 51 23.40 -9.86 15.13
N ILE A 52 22.34 -10.31 15.80
CA ILE A 52 21.97 -11.72 15.90
C ILE A 52 21.12 -12.10 14.68
N PRO A 53 21.53 -13.10 13.86
CA PRO A 53 20.72 -13.56 12.75
C PRO A 53 19.44 -14.22 13.29
N ARG A 54 18.29 -13.91 12.69
CA ARG A 54 16.99 -14.44 13.10
C ARG A 54 16.47 -15.48 12.10
N PRO A 55 15.75 -16.51 12.56
CA PRO A 55 15.14 -17.49 11.67
C PRO A 55 14.15 -16.81 10.72
N LEU A 56 14.23 -17.15 9.42
CA LEU A 56 13.33 -16.62 8.39
C LEU A 56 11.88 -17.05 8.66
N ALA A 57 10.92 -16.25 8.17
CA ALA A 57 9.50 -16.58 8.27
C ALA A 57 9.23 -17.94 7.58
N GLY A 58 8.88 -18.95 8.37
CA GLY A 58 8.67 -20.33 7.90
C GLY A 58 9.75 -21.34 8.32
N TYR A 59 10.87 -20.90 8.92
CA TYR A 59 11.93 -21.78 9.42
C TYR A 59 11.39 -22.87 10.37
N TRP A 60 10.57 -22.49 11.36
CA TRP A 60 9.98 -23.43 12.31
C TRP A 60 9.01 -24.43 11.65
N LYS A 61 8.32 -24.03 10.57
CA LYS A 61 7.48 -24.94 9.78
C LYS A 61 8.32 -25.91 8.94
N ALA A 62 9.49 -25.49 8.48
CA ALA A 62 10.46 -26.35 7.78
C ALA A 62 11.16 -27.31 8.76
N LEU A 63 11.44 -26.86 9.99
CA LEU A 63 12.04 -27.69 11.05
C LEU A 63 11.12 -28.85 11.46
N ALA A 64 9.82 -28.58 11.64
CA ALA A 64 8.82 -29.62 11.91
C ALA A 64 8.69 -30.66 10.77
N LYS A 65 9.12 -30.30 9.55
CA LYS A 65 9.11 -31.16 8.35
C LYS A 65 10.49 -31.77 8.05
N GLY A 66 11.49 -31.58 8.92
CA GLY A 66 12.85 -32.10 8.74
C GLY A 66 13.64 -31.48 7.59
N THR A 67 13.22 -30.33 7.06
CA THR A 67 13.81 -29.68 5.86
C THR A 67 14.39 -28.30 6.15
N ALA A 68 14.66 -27.99 7.42
CA ALA A 68 15.21 -26.70 7.81
C ALA A 68 16.66 -26.51 7.31
N PRO A 69 17.01 -25.32 6.77
CA PRO A 69 18.39 -24.98 6.45
C PRO A 69 19.25 -24.90 7.72
N ALA A 70 20.56 -25.10 7.59
CA ALA A 70 21.49 -25.03 8.72
C ALA A 70 21.48 -23.66 9.41
N VAL A 71 21.60 -23.67 10.75
CA VAL A 71 21.65 -22.46 11.57
C VAL A 71 22.92 -21.67 11.25
N PRO A 72 22.83 -20.38 10.85
CA PRO A 72 23.98 -19.56 10.50
C PRO A 72 24.80 -19.20 11.74
N ALA A 73 26.13 -19.34 11.67
CA ALA A 73 27.04 -19.02 12.77
C ALA A 73 26.95 -17.54 13.22
N LEU A 74 27.18 -17.30 14.52
CA LEU A 74 27.15 -15.97 15.12
C LEU A 74 28.29 -15.09 14.54
N PRO A 75 28.01 -13.89 13.99
CA PRO A 75 29.06 -13.02 13.45
C PRO A 75 29.92 -12.39 14.56
N ASP A 76 31.24 -12.29 14.41
CA ASP A 76 32.11 -11.65 15.43
C ASP A 76 31.91 -10.13 15.54
N LEU A 77 31.93 -9.62 16.77
CA LEU A 77 31.68 -8.22 17.13
C LEU A 77 33.02 -7.45 17.13
N LYS A 78 33.50 -6.97 15.97
CA LYS A 78 34.80 -6.27 15.89
C LYS A 78 34.73 -4.85 16.50
N SER A 79 35.57 -4.60 17.51
CA SER A 79 35.80 -3.28 18.11
C SER A 79 36.55 -2.33 17.16
N GLY A 80 35.91 -1.20 16.85
CA GLY A 80 36.51 0.11 16.55
C GLY A 80 37.74 0.22 15.62
N LYS A 81 37.51 0.47 14.33
CA LYS A 81 38.03 1.66 13.59
C LYS A 81 37.51 1.64 12.15
N ILE A 82 37.02 2.81 11.71
CA ILE A 82 36.43 3.07 10.40
C ILE A 82 37.54 3.25 9.37
N GLU A 83 37.51 2.51 8.26
CA GLU A 83 37.78 3.04 6.92
C GLU A 83 37.23 2.16 5.76
N LYS A 84 36.09 2.64 5.24
CA LYS A 84 35.41 2.57 3.93
C LYS A 84 35.87 1.59 2.83
N SER A 85 34.87 0.89 2.26
CA SER A 85 34.40 1.09 0.86
C SER A 85 32.97 0.50 0.67
N PRO A 86 32.20 0.84 -0.40
CA PRO A 86 30.94 1.57 -0.19
C PRO A 86 29.70 0.95 -0.86
N ARG A 87 28.56 0.88 -0.16
CA ARG A 87 27.21 0.89 -0.78
C ARG A 87 26.17 1.63 0.08
N LYS A 88 26.15 2.95 -0.15
CA LYS A 88 25.02 3.90 -0.17
C LYS A 88 23.78 3.56 0.67
N THR A 89 23.82 3.97 1.93
CA THR A 89 22.68 4.52 2.66
C THR A 89 22.33 5.91 2.12
N SER A 90 21.04 6.14 1.94
CA SER A 90 20.42 7.45 2.02
C SER A 90 20.64 8.02 3.42
N GLN A 91 21.11 9.26 3.53
CA GLN A 91 20.92 10.07 4.72
C GLN A 91 20.44 11.47 4.33
N ALA A 92 19.48 11.90 5.15
CA ALA A 92 19.15 13.23 5.64
C ALA A 92 19.49 14.50 4.83
N ILE A 93 18.53 15.40 4.95
CA ILE A 93 18.37 16.77 4.43
C ILE A 93 19.55 17.70 4.78
N PRO A 94 20.06 18.49 3.82
CA PRO A 94 20.74 19.76 4.06
C PRO A 94 19.87 20.98 3.66
N PRO A 95 20.22 22.22 4.12
CA PRO A 95 19.38 23.41 4.09
C PRO A 95 19.29 24.08 2.68
N PRO A 96 18.41 25.08 2.47
CA PRO A 96 17.98 25.47 1.13
C PRO A 96 18.94 26.50 0.53
N THR A 97 19.66 26.11 -0.52
CA THR A 97 20.42 27.05 -1.35
C THR A 97 20.12 26.83 -2.83
N LYS A 98 19.26 27.72 -3.36
CA LYS A 98 19.13 28.20 -4.75
C LYS A 98 19.47 27.20 -5.86
N ILE A 99 18.45 26.49 -6.34
CA ILE A 99 18.55 25.66 -7.56
C ILE A 99 18.30 26.56 -8.78
N SER A 100 19.39 26.83 -9.50
CA SER A 100 19.37 27.33 -10.87
C SER A 100 18.70 26.31 -11.79
N SER A 101 17.75 26.77 -12.58
CA SER A 101 16.96 25.99 -13.51
C SER A 101 17.78 25.54 -14.72
N LYS A 102 18.14 24.25 -14.79
CA LYS A 102 18.38 23.55 -16.05
C LYS A 102 18.11 22.05 -15.88
N VAL A 103 16.83 21.67 -15.98
CA VAL A 103 16.43 20.27 -16.17
C VAL A 103 16.69 19.92 -17.63
N ALA A 104 17.80 19.23 -17.88
CA ALA A 104 17.99 18.52 -19.13
C ALA A 104 17.03 17.33 -19.16
N ALA A 105 16.17 17.29 -20.17
CA ALA A 105 15.29 16.17 -20.44
C ALA A 105 16.11 14.89 -20.67
N PRO A 106 15.70 13.70 -20.18
CA PRO A 106 16.40 12.48 -20.49
C PRO A 106 16.19 12.15 -21.97
N ALA A 107 17.27 12.21 -22.75
CA ALA A 107 17.27 11.78 -24.14
C ALA A 107 16.92 10.28 -24.23
N PRO A 108 16.12 9.86 -25.22
CA PRO A 108 15.79 8.45 -25.40
C PRO A 108 17.08 7.70 -25.77
N ARG A 109 17.49 6.75 -24.91
CA ARG A 109 18.59 5.84 -25.23
C ARG A 109 18.20 5.05 -26.48
N LYS A 110 18.87 5.30 -27.61
CA LYS A 110 18.80 4.45 -28.80
C LYS A 110 19.29 3.05 -28.44
N ARG A 111 18.39 2.12 -28.09
CA ARG A 111 18.72 0.70 -27.95
C ARG A 111 18.71 0.06 -29.35
N ALA A 112 19.65 -0.84 -29.57
CA ALA A 112 19.85 -1.56 -30.83
C ALA A 112 18.59 -2.30 -31.27
N ARG A 113 18.30 -2.22 -32.57
CA ARG A 113 17.18 -2.85 -33.27
C ARG A 113 17.42 -4.36 -33.37
N ALA A 114 17.05 -5.13 -32.34
CA ALA A 114 17.00 -6.59 -32.44
C ALA A 114 15.58 -7.01 -32.86
N ALA A 115 15.42 -7.36 -34.13
CA ALA A 115 14.20 -7.87 -34.74
C ALA A 115 13.79 -9.29 -34.26
N GLY A 116 13.94 -9.59 -32.96
CA GLY A 116 13.71 -10.93 -32.38
C GLY A 116 12.88 -10.98 -31.09
N SER A 117 12.47 -9.84 -30.51
CA SER A 117 11.85 -9.83 -29.18
C SER A 117 10.42 -10.41 -29.10
N GLY A 118 9.65 -10.38 -30.20
CA GLY A 118 8.24 -10.81 -30.18
C GLY A 118 8.07 -12.33 -30.05
N TYR A 119 8.92 -13.10 -30.75
CA TYR A 119 8.84 -14.57 -30.73
C TYR A 119 9.25 -15.15 -29.38
N ALA A 120 10.25 -14.57 -28.71
CA ALA A 120 10.63 -14.97 -27.35
C ALA A 120 9.47 -14.84 -26.34
N LEU A 121 8.64 -13.79 -26.48
CA LEU A 121 7.47 -13.59 -25.63
C LEU A 121 6.37 -14.64 -25.91
N ILE A 122 6.24 -15.08 -27.17
CA ILE A 122 5.33 -16.16 -27.55
C ILE A 122 5.85 -17.51 -27.02
N ASP A 123 7.15 -17.76 -27.07
CA ASP A 123 7.74 -19.01 -26.58
C ASP A 123 7.68 -19.12 -25.05
N ASP A 124 7.78 -17.99 -24.34
CA ASP A 124 7.43 -17.90 -22.91
C ASP A 124 5.99 -18.40 -22.67
N LEU A 125 5.01 -17.94 -23.47
CA LEU A 125 3.63 -18.41 -23.32
C LEU A 125 3.50 -19.92 -23.54
N LYS A 126 4.11 -20.46 -24.60
CA LYS A 126 4.13 -21.92 -24.90
C LYS A 126 4.74 -22.74 -23.76
N THR A 127 5.71 -22.18 -23.06
CA THR A 127 6.40 -22.87 -21.96
C THR A 127 5.56 -22.87 -20.68
N TYR A 128 4.95 -21.73 -20.32
CA TYR A 128 4.35 -21.55 -18.98
C TYR A 128 2.83 -21.78 -18.92
N LEU A 129 2.07 -21.54 -20.00
CA LEU A 129 0.61 -21.69 -19.95
C LEU A 129 0.17 -23.16 -19.85
N PRO A 130 0.70 -24.10 -20.66
CA PRO A 130 0.28 -25.50 -20.59
C PRO A 130 0.53 -26.19 -19.24
N VAL A 131 1.57 -25.76 -18.51
CA VAL A 131 1.94 -26.32 -17.20
C VAL A 131 1.19 -25.62 -16.04
N SER A 132 0.43 -24.56 -16.33
CA SER A 132 -0.23 -23.76 -15.31
C SER A 132 -1.50 -24.40 -14.75
N SER A 133 -1.89 -23.97 -13.54
CA SER A 133 -3.19 -24.32 -12.98
C SER A 133 -4.32 -23.76 -13.85
N VAL A 134 -5.44 -24.48 -13.95
CA VAL A 134 -6.63 -24.05 -14.67
C VAL A 134 -7.69 -23.60 -13.67
N THR A 135 -8.38 -22.52 -13.97
CA THR A 135 -9.54 -22.03 -13.19
C THR A 135 -10.73 -22.98 -13.30
N LYS A 136 -11.71 -22.85 -12.40
CA LYS A 136 -12.97 -23.61 -12.50
C LYS A 136 -13.69 -23.37 -13.83
N ASP A 137 -13.55 -22.16 -14.38
CA ASP A 137 -14.17 -21.72 -15.63
C ASP A 137 -13.42 -22.21 -16.89
N GLY A 138 -12.23 -22.81 -16.74
CA GLY A 138 -11.48 -23.42 -17.84
C GLY A 138 -10.33 -22.58 -18.43
N TYR A 139 -10.00 -21.43 -17.83
CA TYR A 139 -8.85 -20.59 -18.25
C TYR A 139 -7.55 -20.97 -17.57
N TYR A 140 -6.43 -20.87 -18.29
CA TYR A 140 -5.09 -20.96 -17.70
C TYR A 140 -4.84 -19.84 -16.68
N LYS A 141 -4.15 -20.19 -15.59
CA LYS A 141 -3.78 -19.28 -14.51
C LYS A 141 -2.31 -19.49 -14.14
N PRO A 142 -1.37 -18.92 -14.93
CA PRO A 142 0.05 -19.08 -14.68
C PRO A 142 0.49 -18.38 -13.38
N THR A 143 1.44 -19.00 -12.68
CA THR A 143 2.07 -18.41 -11.49
C THR A 143 3.05 -17.31 -11.87
N LYS A 144 3.76 -17.46 -13.00
CA LYS A 144 4.67 -16.46 -13.56
C LYS A 144 3.87 -15.22 -13.97
N LYS A 145 4.19 -14.06 -13.37
CA LYS A 145 3.49 -12.78 -13.61
C LYS A 145 4.01 -11.96 -14.78
N LYS A 146 5.23 -12.23 -15.25
CA LYS A 146 5.86 -11.57 -16.39
C LYS A 146 5.61 -12.39 -17.67
N LEU A 147 4.40 -12.27 -18.21
CA LEU A 147 3.99 -12.87 -19.48
C LEU A 147 3.11 -11.87 -20.23
N LEU A 148 2.89 -12.12 -21.52
CA LEU A 148 1.90 -11.36 -22.29
C LEU A 148 0.50 -11.52 -21.68
N ASP A 149 -0.32 -10.48 -21.86
CA ASP A 149 -1.70 -10.41 -21.37
C ASP A 149 -2.59 -11.29 -22.26
N LEU A 150 -2.68 -12.57 -21.86
CA LEU A 150 -3.39 -13.60 -22.57
C LEU A 150 -4.26 -14.42 -21.61
N ASN A 151 -5.58 -14.39 -21.82
CA ASN A 151 -6.55 -15.23 -21.10
C ASN A 151 -7.20 -16.21 -22.07
N VAL A 152 -6.82 -17.49 -22.01
CA VAL A 152 -7.31 -18.53 -22.93
C VAL A 152 -7.50 -19.87 -22.23
N SER A 153 -8.41 -20.68 -22.77
CA SER A 153 -8.58 -22.08 -22.44
C SER A 153 -7.56 -22.96 -23.16
N GLU A 154 -7.46 -24.21 -22.70
CA GLU A 154 -6.63 -25.24 -23.34
C GLU A 154 -6.98 -25.45 -24.82
N THR A 155 -8.27 -25.46 -25.15
CA THR A 155 -8.75 -25.69 -26.52
C THR A 155 -8.42 -24.54 -27.47
N ALA A 156 -8.42 -23.30 -26.96
CA ALA A 156 -8.21 -22.10 -27.76
C ALA A 156 -6.72 -21.69 -27.85
N PHE A 157 -5.85 -22.32 -27.07
CA PHE A 157 -4.45 -21.92 -26.94
C PHE A 157 -3.69 -21.89 -28.27
N SER A 158 -3.80 -22.96 -29.07
CA SER A 158 -3.13 -23.05 -30.37
C SER A 158 -3.55 -21.94 -31.33
N SER A 159 -4.86 -21.65 -31.37
CA SER A 159 -5.44 -20.59 -32.20
C SER A 159 -5.00 -19.20 -31.75
N ALA A 160 -4.87 -18.98 -30.44
CA ALA A 160 -4.38 -17.73 -29.89
C ALA A 160 -2.91 -17.48 -30.24
N ILE A 161 -2.07 -18.52 -30.17
CA ILE A 161 -0.65 -18.44 -30.54
C ILE A 161 -0.47 -18.19 -32.06
N ASP A 162 -1.27 -18.82 -32.93
CA ASP A 162 -1.26 -18.53 -34.37
C ASP A 162 -1.66 -17.07 -34.64
N PHE A 163 -2.72 -16.59 -34.00
CA PHE A 163 -3.12 -15.19 -34.09
C PHE A 163 -2.01 -14.23 -33.66
N LEU A 164 -1.41 -14.43 -32.47
CA LEU A 164 -0.33 -13.58 -31.96
C LEU A 164 0.89 -13.59 -32.90
N SER A 165 1.24 -14.76 -33.45
CA SER A 165 2.35 -14.89 -34.40
C SER A 165 2.11 -14.07 -35.68
N ARG A 166 0.91 -14.17 -36.27
CA ARG A 166 0.53 -13.40 -37.46
C ARG A 166 0.40 -11.90 -37.16
N PHE A 167 -0.15 -11.56 -36.01
CA PHE A 167 -0.29 -10.19 -35.55
C PHE A 167 1.07 -9.54 -35.36
N PHE A 168 2.01 -10.19 -34.68
CA PHE A 168 3.37 -9.68 -34.47
C PHE A 168 4.15 -9.56 -35.78
N ALA A 169 3.98 -10.51 -36.71
CA ALA A 169 4.56 -10.41 -38.04
C ALA A 169 4.01 -9.19 -38.82
N ALA A 170 2.69 -8.92 -38.72
CA ALA A 170 2.08 -7.76 -39.34
C ALA A 170 2.54 -6.44 -38.72
N LEU A 171 2.70 -6.38 -37.39
CA LEU A 171 3.28 -5.24 -36.68
C LEU A 171 4.74 -5.00 -37.12
N GLY A 172 5.53 -6.07 -37.21
CA GLY A 172 6.92 -6.01 -37.64
C GLY A 172 7.08 -5.47 -39.06
N LYS A 173 6.17 -5.81 -39.99
CA LYS A 173 6.14 -5.24 -41.35
C LYS A 173 5.93 -3.72 -41.36
N GLN A 174 5.25 -3.17 -40.36
CA GLN A 174 5.06 -1.73 -40.20
C GLN A 174 6.19 -1.05 -39.40
N GLY A 175 7.19 -1.82 -38.96
CA GLY A 175 8.29 -1.33 -38.11
C GLY A 175 7.92 -1.18 -36.63
N TYR A 176 6.78 -1.71 -36.20
CA TYR A 176 6.38 -1.72 -34.79
C TYR A 176 6.97 -2.94 -34.07
N TRP A 177 7.32 -2.79 -32.80
CA TRP A 177 7.82 -3.90 -32.00
C TRP A 177 7.00 -4.08 -30.71
N VAL A 178 7.07 -5.29 -30.16
CA VAL A 178 6.33 -5.69 -28.96
C VAL A 178 7.30 -5.98 -27.82
N ARG A 179 6.96 -5.51 -26.62
CA ARG A 179 7.70 -5.75 -25.38
C ARG A 179 6.76 -5.81 -24.18
N LEU A 180 7.27 -6.24 -23.04
CA LEU A 180 6.58 -6.04 -21.76
C LEU A 180 6.96 -4.68 -21.17
N ALA A 181 6.04 -4.08 -20.40
CA ALA A 181 6.33 -2.89 -19.62
C ALA A 181 7.43 -3.15 -18.58
N GLU A 182 8.41 -2.25 -18.47
CA GLU A 182 9.47 -2.35 -17.45
C GLU A 182 8.93 -1.85 -16.09
N SER A 183 9.52 -2.36 -15.00
CA SER A 183 9.16 -1.92 -13.66
C SER A 183 9.48 -0.43 -13.50
N GLY A 184 8.51 0.36 -13.03
CA GLY A 184 8.68 1.80 -12.79
C GLY A 184 8.37 2.71 -13.99
N GLU A 185 7.97 2.17 -15.15
CA GLU A 185 7.50 3.01 -16.28
C GLU A 185 6.13 3.67 -16.01
N GLY A 186 5.42 3.26 -14.96
CA GLY A 186 4.12 3.82 -14.59
C GLY A 186 2.99 3.47 -15.57
N LEU A 187 3.19 2.43 -16.39
CA LEU A 187 2.23 1.94 -17.37
C LEU A 187 1.25 0.97 -16.70
N HIS A 188 -0.05 1.23 -16.81
CA HIS A 188 -1.07 0.41 -16.15
C HIS A 188 -1.66 -0.65 -17.08
N CYS A 189 -2.00 -1.81 -16.51
CA CYS A 189 -2.86 -2.79 -17.18
C CYS A 189 -4.32 -2.35 -17.02
N GLN A 190 -5.13 -2.48 -18.08
CA GLN A 190 -6.57 -2.25 -18.01
C GLN A 190 -7.32 -3.57 -17.87
N ASP A 191 -8.48 -3.52 -17.21
CA ASP A 191 -9.40 -4.66 -17.15
C ASP A 191 -10.08 -4.87 -18.51
N ILE A 192 -10.38 -6.13 -18.81
CA ILE A 192 -11.01 -6.57 -20.05
C ILE A 192 -12.35 -7.24 -19.74
N ASP A 193 -13.42 -6.77 -20.37
CA ASP A 193 -14.72 -7.43 -20.32
C ASP A 193 -14.85 -8.46 -21.45
N ILE A 194 -14.64 -9.72 -21.08
CA ILE A 194 -14.57 -10.85 -22.01
C ILE A 194 -15.95 -11.43 -22.35
N LYS A 195 -17.04 -10.90 -21.81
CA LYS A 195 -18.39 -11.37 -22.15
C LYS A 195 -18.62 -11.20 -23.64
N GLU A 196 -19.08 -12.25 -24.33
CA GLU A 196 -19.40 -12.16 -25.75
C GLU A 196 -20.47 -11.10 -26.02
N GLU A 197 -21.53 -11.10 -25.21
CA GLU A 197 -22.58 -10.10 -25.19
C GLU A 197 -22.45 -9.21 -23.94
N PRO A 198 -22.06 -7.93 -24.08
CA PRO A 198 -21.84 -7.05 -22.92
C PRO A 198 -23.11 -6.83 -22.08
N LYS A 199 -24.28 -6.86 -22.72
CA LYS A 199 -25.60 -6.73 -22.08
C LYS A 199 -26.17 -8.07 -21.59
N GLY A 200 -25.47 -9.18 -21.84
CA GLY A 200 -25.89 -10.50 -21.42
C GLY A 200 -25.90 -10.64 -19.89
N GLY A 201 -26.85 -11.43 -19.38
CA GLY A 201 -26.84 -11.86 -17.98
C GLY A 201 -25.56 -12.63 -17.65
N GLY A 202 -25.10 -12.53 -16.41
CA GLY A 202 -23.91 -13.24 -15.93
C GLY A 202 -23.00 -12.36 -15.07
N PHE A 203 -22.32 -12.99 -14.12
CA PHE A 203 -21.36 -12.32 -13.25
C PHE A 203 -20.05 -12.03 -13.99
N ARG A 204 -19.27 -11.06 -13.48
CA ARG A 204 -17.90 -10.86 -13.95
C ARG A 204 -17.09 -12.12 -13.64
N CYS A 205 -16.22 -12.50 -14.57
CA CYS A 205 -15.28 -13.58 -14.36
C CYS A 205 -14.18 -13.06 -13.42
N ASP A 206 -14.40 -13.13 -12.10
CA ASP A 206 -13.44 -12.65 -11.09
C ASP A 206 -12.15 -13.51 -11.06
N SER A 207 -12.13 -14.62 -11.80
CA SER A 207 -11.05 -15.60 -11.86
C SER A 207 -9.96 -15.30 -12.89
N LEU A 208 -10.10 -14.24 -13.73
CA LEU A 208 -9.16 -13.95 -14.81
C LEU A 208 -7.75 -13.68 -14.31
N TRP A 209 -6.78 -14.18 -15.06
CA TRP A 209 -5.38 -13.97 -14.76
C TRP A 209 -4.93 -12.59 -15.26
N ARG A 210 -4.21 -11.88 -14.40
CA ARG A 210 -3.66 -10.55 -14.71
C ARG A 210 -2.12 -10.58 -14.65
N PRO A 211 -1.43 -10.11 -15.71
CA PRO A 211 0.02 -9.95 -15.70
C PRO A 211 0.43 -8.76 -14.82
N CYS A 212 1.66 -8.79 -14.32
CA CYS A 212 2.25 -7.65 -13.58
C CYS A 212 2.75 -6.52 -14.50
N SER A 213 2.95 -6.83 -15.78
CA SER A 213 3.45 -5.90 -16.79
C SER A 213 2.50 -5.90 -17.97
N ALA A 214 2.08 -4.72 -18.42
CA ALA A 214 1.26 -4.58 -19.61
C ALA A 214 2.05 -5.06 -20.85
N SER A 215 1.33 -5.63 -21.83
CA SER A 215 1.90 -5.98 -23.12
C SER A 215 1.90 -4.75 -24.01
N ILE A 216 3.08 -4.25 -24.36
CA ILE A 216 3.27 -2.96 -25.01
C ILE A 216 3.66 -3.14 -26.48
N ILE A 217 2.97 -2.42 -27.35
CA ILE A 217 3.31 -2.18 -28.76
C ILE A 217 3.94 -0.79 -28.84
N CYS A 218 5.15 -0.71 -29.38
CA CYS A 218 5.86 0.55 -29.57
C CYS A 218 5.70 1.05 -31.01
N ILE A 219 5.17 2.27 -31.14
CA ILE A 219 4.98 2.98 -32.41
C ILE A 219 5.77 4.29 -32.32
N GLY A 220 7.02 4.29 -32.78
CA GLY A 220 7.90 5.45 -32.64
C GLY A 220 8.14 5.83 -31.18
N ASP A 221 7.67 7.01 -30.77
CA ASP A 221 7.71 7.53 -29.39
C ASP A 221 6.46 7.17 -28.56
N MET A 222 5.43 6.60 -29.19
CA MET A 222 4.16 6.28 -28.55
C MET A 222 4.06 4.81 -28.17
N LEU A 223 3.44 4.56 -27.02
CA LEU A 223 3.20 3.23 -26.48
C LEU A 223 1.70 2.93 -26.47
N PHE A 224 1.34 1.74 -26.95
CA PHE A 224 0.00 1.18 -26.86
C PHE A 224 0.08 -0.11 -26.06
N ALA A 225 -0.92 -0.40 -25.24
CA ALA A 225 -1.03 -1.70 -24.59
C ALA A 225 -2.13 -2.53 -25.23
N PHE A 226 -1.99 -3.85 -25.13
CA PHE A 226 -3.01 -4.79 -25.60
C PHE A 226 -3.25 -5.91 -24.61
N SER A 227 -4.47 -6.45 -24.64
CA SER A 227 -4.86 -7.69 -23.96
C SER A 227 -5.63 -8.55 -24.96
N LEU A 228 -5.29 -9.83 -25.03
CA LEU A 228 -5.98 -10.82 -25.84
C LEU A 228 -6.70 -11.79 -24.90
N ALA A 229 -8.00 -11.94 -25.08
CA ALA A 229 -8.77 -12.89 -24.30
C ALA A 229 -9.72 -13.70 -25.17
N GLU A 230 -9.92 -14.95 -24.80
CA GLU A 230 -11.06 -15.74 -25.28
C GLU A 230 -12.34 -15.26 -24.58
N MET A 231 -13.40 -15.11 -25.37
CA MET A 231 -14.69 -14.60 -24.90
C MET A 231 -15.49 -15.68 -24.18
N THR A 232 -16.33 -15.26 -23.25
CA THR A 232 -17.24 -16.13 -22.51
C THR A 232 -18.68 -16.02 -23.00
N GLU A 233 -19.38 -17.15 -22.96
CA GLU A 233 -20.82 -17.25 -23.13
C GLU A 233 -21.44 -17.71 -21.81
N TYR A 234 -22.59 -17.14 -21.44
CA TYR A 234 -23.28 -17.49 -20.21
C TYR A 234 -24.23 -18.66 -20.46
N VAL A 235 -23.77 -19.87 -20.12
CA VAL A 235 -24.45 -21.13 -20.49
C VAL A 235 -24.71 -22.01 -19.27
N PRO A 236 -25.75 -22.87 -19.32
CA PRO A 236 -25.92 -23.95 -18.36
C PRO A 236 -24.67 -24.81 -18.27
N ALA A 237 -24.18 -25.02 -17.05
CA ALA A 237 -22.98 -25.79 -16.80
C ALA A 237 -23.13 -26.66 -15.56
N LYS A 238 -22.49 -27.83 -15.61
CA LYS A 238 -22.39 -28.75 -14.48
C LYS A 238 -20.97 -28.78 -13.96
N GLU A 239 -20.80 -28.86 -12.65
CA GLU A 239 -19.49 -29.04 -12.03
C GLU A 239 -19.10 -30.52 -12.09
N VAL A 240 -18.00 -30.81 -12.77
CA VAL A 240 -17.41 -32.15 -12.89
C VAL A 240 -15.94 -32.04 -12.50
N ASN A 241 -15.53 -32.80 -11.49
CA ASN A 241 -14.14 -32.79 -10.98
C ASN A 241 -13.62 -31.38 -10.63
N GLY A 242 -14.48 -30.53 -10.06
CA GLY A 242 -14.14 -29.16 -9.66
C GLY A 242 -14.03 -28.15 -10.81
N ARG A 243 -14.45 -28.51 -12.03
CA ARG A 243 -14.50 -27.63 -13.21
C ARG A 243 -15.91 -27.54 -13.78
N TYR A 244 -16.25 -26.40 -14.35
CA TYR A 244 -17.53 -26.20 -15.02
C TYR A 244 -17.46 -26.66 -16.48
N ILE A 245 -18.31 -27.63 -16.84
CA ILE A 245 -18.43 -28.15 -18.20
C ILE A 245 -19.82 -27.81 -18.72
N ARG A 246 -19.91 -27.47 -20.01
CA ARG A 246 -21.18 -27.21 -20.69
C ARG A 246 -22.15 -28.37 -20.50
N ASP A 247 -23.35 -28.07 -20.03
CA ASP A 247 -24.42 -29.04 -19.96
C ASP A 247 -25.19 -29.05 -21.30
N GLU A 248 -24.67 -29.82 -22.28
CA GLU A 248 -25.30 -29.92 -23.60
C GLU A 248 -26.73 -30.44 -23.54
N THR A 249 -27.02 -31.36 -22.62
CA THR A 249 -28.36 -31.89 -22.40
C THR A 249 -29.32 -30.79 -21.98
N MET A 250 -28.92 -29.97 -21.01
CA MET A 250 -29.70 -28.81 -20.58
C MET A 250 -29.82 -27.75 -21.68
N ILE A 251 -28.74 -27.47 -22.42
CA ILE A 251 -28.76 -26.54 -23.55
C ILE A 251 -29.77 -26.99 -24.63
N ARG A 252 -29.82 -28.28 -24.97
CA ARG A 252 -30.77 -28.84 -25.94
C ARG A 252 -32.20 -28.77 -25.42
N LEU A 253 -32.43 -29.08 -24.15
CA LEU A 253 -33.75 -28.98 -23.50
C LEU A 253 -34.27 -27.53 -23.50
N MET A 254 -33.39 -26.57 -23.20
CA MET A 254 -33.70 -25.14 -23.19
C MET A 254 -33.94 -24.54 -24.59
N ARG A 255 -33.53 -25.21 -25.67
CA ARG A 255 -33.83 -24.80 -27.06
C ARG A 255 -35.18 -25.33 -27.56
N GLY A 256 -35.82 -26.26 -26.83
CA GLY A 256 -37.12 -26.82 -27.19
C GLY A 256 -38.31 -25.93 -26.82
N LYS A 257 -39.52 -26.30 -27.27
CA LYS A 257 -40.81 -25.61 -27.01
C LYS A 257 -41.27 -25.59 -25.53
N TYR A 258 -40.46 -26.05 -24.58
CA TYR A 258 -40.83 -26.11 -23.18
C TYR A 258 -40.45 -24.80 -22.47
N ASP A 259 -41.43 -23.90 -22.37
CA ASP A 259 -41.35 -22.56 -21.79
C ASP A 259 -41.41 -22.54 -20.25
N LYS A 260 -41.00 -23.63 -19.59
CA LYS A 260 -40.86 -23.62 -18.13
C LYS A 260 -39.42 -23.23 -17.80
N PRO A 261 -39.18 -22.04 -17.21
CA PRO A 261 -37.85 -21.73 -16.71
C PRO A 261 -37.55 -22.74 -15.61
N PHE A 262 -36.60 -23.64 -15.85
CA PHE A 262 -36.01 -24.43 -14.79
C PHE A 262 -35.47 -23.42 -13.77
N ARG A 263 -36.12 -23.28 -12.61
CA ARG A 263 -35.79 -22.26 -11.61
C ARG A 263 -34.35 -22.36 -11.11
N ASP A 264 -33.76 -23.55 -11.21
CA ASP A 264 -32.47 -23.89 -10.58
C ASP A 264 -31.37 -24.28 -11.60
N VAL A 265 -31.44 -23.81 -12.86
CA VAL A 265 -30.33 -24.03 -13.80
C VAL A 265 -29.18 -23.10 -13.45
N ILE A 266 -28.12 -23.68 -12.88
CA ILE A 266 -26.87 -22.99 -12.61
C ILE A 266 -26.18 -22.69 -13.95
N LYS A 267 -25.96 -21.40 -14.21
CA LYS A 267 -25.28 -20.89 -15.41
C LYS A 267 -23.92 -20.33 -15.03
N HIS A 268 -22.92 -20.66 -15.84
CA HIS A 268 -21.55 -20.18 -15.69
C HIS A 268 -21.05 -19.53 -16.98
N ALA A 269 -20.07 -18.64 -16.86
CA ALA A 269 -19.42 -17.98 -17.99
C ALA A 269 -18.30 -18.89 -18.52
N LEU A 270 -18.53 -19.56 -19.66
CA LEU A 270 -17.60 -20.55 -20.20
C LEU A 270 -16.92 -20.08 -21.49
N PRO A 271 -15.65 -20.46 -21.73
CA PRO A 271 -14.85 -20.07 -22.90
C PRO A 271 -15.45 -20.59 -24.22
N THR A 272 -15.57 -19.72 -25.23
CA THR A 272 -16.29 -20.00 -26.50
C THR A 272 -15.43 -20.42 -27.69
N GLY A 273 -14.11 -20.29 -27.59
CA GLY A 273 -13.15 -20.45 -28.69
C GLY A 273 -13.01 -19.21 -29.57
N ARG A 274 -13.71 -18.11 -29.28
CA ARG A 274 -13.61 -16.85 -30.03
C ARG A 274 -12.87 -15.79 -29.24
N PHE A 275 -12.13 -14.93 -29.93
CA PHE A 275 -11.24 -13.97 -29.30
C PHE A 275 -11.76 -12.53 -29.30
N LEU A 276 -11.33 -11.79 -28.28
CA LEU A 276 -11.44 -10.35 -28.14
C LEU A 276 -10.02 -9.79 -27.96
N LEU A 277 -9.65 -8.83 -28.81
CA LEU A 277 -8.45 -8.02 -28.62
C LEU A 277 -8.85 -6.64 -28.12
N GLN A 278 -8.35 -6.24 -26.96
CA GLN A 278 -8.48 -4.89 -26.45
C GLN A 278 -7.16 -4.13 -26.65
N LEU A 279 -7.21 -3.02 -27.37
CA LEU A 279 -6.14 -2.03 -27.44
C LEU A 279 -6.48 -0.87 -26.52
N TYR A 280 -5.50 -0.39 -25.77
CA TYR A 280 -5.69 0.73 -24.87
C TYR A 280 -4.44 1.56 -24.69
N SER A 281 -4.63 2.78 -24.23
CA SER A 281 -3.51 3.65 -23.86
C SER A 281 -2.99 3.26 -22.46
N PRO A 282 -1.68 2.95 -22.33
CA PRO A 282 -1.07 2.55 -21.06
C PRO A 282 -0.77 3.74 -20.14
N TYR A 283 -1.05 4.97 -20.60
CA TYR A 283 -0.79 6.18 -19.83
C TYR A 283 -2.00 6.52 -18.95
N SER A 284 -1.75 6.74 -17.66
CA SER A 284 -2.80 7.12 -16.69
C SER A 284 -3.51 8.44 -17.01
N SER A 285 -2.93 9.26 -17.90
CA SER A 285 -3.49 10.54 -18.34
C SER A 285 -4.57 10.41 -19.42
N THR A 286 -4.78 9.23 -19.99
CA THR A 286 -5.61 9.04 -21.18
C THR A 286 -6.55 7.84 -21.02
N ASN A 287 -7.78 7.97 -21.51
CA ASN A 287 -8.80 6.91 -21.42
C ASN A 287 -9.09 6.25 -22.79
N TRP A 288 -8.17 6.35 -23.74
CA TRP A 288 -8.37 5.76 -25.06
C TRP A 288 -8.34 4.23 -24.98
N GLN A 289 -9.40 3.60 -25.49
CA GLN A 289 -9.55 2.15 -25.58
C GLN A 289 -10.38 1.79 -26.81
N VAL A 290 -10.05 0.68 -27.46
CA VAL A 290 -10.77 0.11 -28.59
C VAL A 290 -10.78 -1.41 -28.48
N GLN A 291 -11.93 -2.03 -28.73
CA GLN A 291 -12.12 -3.48 -28.68
C GLN A 291 -12.42 -4.05 -30.07
N PHE A 292 -11.79 -5.17 -30.40
CA PHE A 292 -11.99 -5.92 -31.64
C PHE A 292 -12.45 -7.33 -31.31
N ARG A 293 -13.72 -7.62 -31.61
CA ARG A 293 -14.37 -8.90 -31.28
C ARG A 293 -14.40 -9.80 -32.52
N GLN A 294 -14.12 -11.08 -32.31
CA GLN A 294 -14.33 -12.11 -33.32
C GLN A 294 -15.81 -12.49 -33.40
N THR A 295 -16.39 -12.36 -34.57
CA THR A 295 -17.76 -12.81 -34.85
C THR A 295 -17.73 -14.10 -35.67
N LYS A 296 -18.89 -14.74 -35.85
CA LYS A 296 -19.00 -15.94 -36.70
C LYS A 296 -18.64 -15.64 -38.16
N GLN A 297 -18.82 -14.40 -38.61
CA GLN A 297 -18.59 -13.97 -40.00
C GLN A 297 -17.19 -13.36 -40.20
N CYS A 298 -16.60 -12.77 -39.15
CA CYS A 298 -15.32 -12.08 -39.25
C CYS A 298 -14.32 -12.59 -38.21
N GLY A 299 -13.30 -13.29 -38.71
CA GLY A 299 -12.17 -13.76 -37.92
C GLY A 299 -11.27 -12.62 -37.45
N LEU A 300 -10.65 -12.77 -36.27
CA LEU A 300 -9.80 -11.72 -35.70
C LEU A 300 -8.57 -11.42 -36.57
N ILE A 301 -8.03 -12.43 -37.25
CA ILE A 301 -6.89 -12.29 -38.19
C ILE A 301 -7.24 -11.33 -39.34
N SER A 302 -8.46 -11.39 -39.87
CA SER A 302 -8.90 -10.50 -40.96
C SER A 302 -9.00 -9.03 -40.52
N GLN A 303 -9.14 -8.78 -39.22
CA GLN A 303 -9.22 -7.42 -38.65
C GLN A 303 -7.85 -6.79 -38.40
N ILE A 304 -6.73 -7.51 -38.58
CA ILE A 304 -5.37 -6.99 -38.33
C ILE A 304 -5.10 -5.65 -39.03
N PRO A 305 -5.44 -5.44 -40.32
CA PRO A 305 -5.25 -4.14 -40.97
C PRO A 305 -6.03 -3.01 -40.28
N LYS A 306 -7.26 -3.29 -39.85
CA LYS A 306 -8.14 -2.35 -39.13
C LYS A 306 -7.60 -2.03 -37.73
N ILE A 307 -7.01 -3.02 -37.06
CA ILE A 307 -6.34 -2.85 -35.75
C ILE A 307 -5.14 -1.89 -35.91
N ILE A 308 -4.34 -2.10 -36.96
CA ILE A 308 -3.17 -1.26 -37.26
C ILE A 308 -3.56 0.17 -37.62
N SER A 309 -4.61 0.38 -38.43
CA SER A 309 -5.10 1.73 -38.75
C SER A 309 -5.62 2.43 -37.50
N ALA A 310 -6.39 1.75 -36.65
CA ALA A 310 -6.93 2.33 -35.42
C ALA A 310 -5.83 2.83 -34.48
N MET A 311 -4.70 2.12 -34.37
CA MET A 311 -3.54 2.61 -33.61
C MET A 311 -2.92 3.85 -34.24
N ARG A 312 -2.77 3.87 -35.58
CA ARG A 312 -2.19 5.02 -36.30
C ARG A 312 -3.04 6.28 -36.12
N ASP A 313 -4.36 6.14 -36.20
CA ASP A 313 -5.30 7.26 -36.05
C ASP A 313 -5.35 7.78 -34.61
N ALA A 314 -5.07 6.92 -33.62
CA ALA A 314 -5.06 7.27 -32.21
C ALA A 314 -3.79 8.00 -31.75
N VAL A 315 -2.67 7.88 -32.47
CA VAL A 315 -1.40 8.55 -32.13
C VAL A 315 -1.56 10.06 -31.90
N PRO A 316 -2.12 10.86 -32.84
CA PRO A 316 -2.26 12.30 -32.62
C PRO A 316 -3.20 12.64 -31.45
N LEU A 317 -4.26 11.85 -31.25
CA LEU A 317 -5.21 12.04 -30.16
C LEU A 317 -4.55 11.83 -28.78
N ILE A 318 -3.84 10.72 -28.60
CA ILE A 318 -3.15 10.39 -27.35
C ILE A 318 -2.05 11.42 -27.06
N LYS A 319 -1.30 11.84 -28.08
CA LYS A 319 -0.26 12.86 -27.95
C LYS A 319 -0.82 14.19 -27.44
N LYS A 320 -1.97 14.63 -27.97
CA LYS A 320 -2.66 15.83 -27.50
C LYS A 320 -3.09 15.69 -26.03
N GLN A 321 -3.72 14.57 -25.66
CA GLN A 321 -4.17 14.33 -24.30
C GLN A 321 -3.02 14.29 -23.28
N GLN A 322 -1.87 13.72 -23.65
CA GLN A 322 -0.68 13.73 -22.81
C GLN A 322 -0.14 15.15 -22.56
N GLU A 323 -0.11 15.99 -23.59
CA GLU A 323 0.36 17.37 -23.44
C GLU A 323 -0.59 18.17 -22.54
N GLU A 324 -1.91 18.02 -22.74
CA GLU A 324 -2.93 18.63 -21.86
C GLU A 324 -2.76 18.18 -20.40
N ALA A 325 -2.53 16.88 -20.17
CA ALA A 325 -2.27 16.35 -18.84
C ALA A 325 -0.97 16.90 -18.23
N ARG A 326 0.08 17.07 -19.04
CA ARG A 326 1.36 17.68 -18.61
C ARG A 326 1.18 19.13 -18.18
N VAL A 327 0.43 19.92 -18.96
CA VAL A 327 0.11 21.32 -18.63
C VAL A 327 -0.72 21.38 -17.35
N LYS A 328 -1.77 20.56 -17.24
CA LYS A 328 -2.63 20.50 -16.04
C LYS A 328 -1.85 20.08 -14.79
N ALA A 329 -0.89 19.16 -14.90
CA ALA A 329 -0.03 18.75 -13.80
C ALA A 329 0.89 19.89 -13.33
N LYS A 330 1.46 20.67 -14.25
CA LYS A 330 2.26 21.87 -13.92
C LYS A 330 1.42 22.93 -13.19
N VAL A 331 0.23 23.22 -13.71
CA VAL A 331 -0.69 24.19 -13.07
C VAL A 331 -1.07 23.73 -11.66
N ARG A 332 -1.44 22.46 -11.48
CA ARG A 332 -1.74 21.91 -10.14
C ARG A 332 -0.56 22.00 -9.19
N ARG A 333 0.67 21.76 -9.66
CA ARG A 333 1.87 21.87 -8.83
C ARG A 333 2.08 23.32 -8.36
N ILE A 334 1.98 24.29 -9.26
CA ILE A 334 2.09 25.71 -8.92
C ILE A 334 0.99 26.10 -7.93
N GLN A 335 -0.25 25.68 -8.17
CA GLN A 335 -1.38 25.96 -7.28
C GLN A 335 -1.15 25.36 -5.89
N TRP A 336 -0.72 24.10 -5.81
CA TRP A 336 -0.41 23.44 -4.54
C TRP A 336 0.72 24.15 -3.79
N GLU A 337 1.78 24.59 -4.48
CA GLU A 337 2.87 25.35 -3.85
C GLU A 337 2.40 26.71 -3.30
N LEU A 338 1.44 27.37 -3.97
CA LEU A 338 0.81 28.61 -3.47
C LEU A 338 -0.11 28.33 -2.28
N ASP A 339 -0.93 27.28 -2.35
CA ASP A 339 -1.86 26.88 -1.30
C ASP A 339 -1.11 26.47 -0.03
N GLU A 340 -0.03 25.70 -0.17
CA GLU A 340 0.83 25.27 0.93
C GLU A 340 1.45 26.47 1.64
N LYS A 341 1.88 27.51 0.90
CA LYS A 341 2.38 28.75 1.50
C LYS A 341 1.28 29.50 2.26
N ARG A 342 0.08 29.61 1.68
CA ARG A 342 -1.07 30.24 2.34
C ARG A 342 -1.46 29.49 3.62
N TYR A 343 -1.49 28.17 3.55
CA TYR A 343 -1.81 27.31 4.69
C TYR A 343 -0.78 27.46 5.81
N ARG A 344 0.52 27.42 5.51
CA ARG A 344 1.58 27.61 6.51
C ARG A 344 1.51 28.97 7.18
N GLU A 345 1.19 30.03 6.43
CA GLU A 345 1.05 31.36 6.99
C GLU A 345 -0.20 31.46 7.88
N GLN A 346 -1.32 30.86 7.48
CA GLN A 346 -2.51 30.77 8.32
C GLN A 346 -2.27 29.96 9.59
N GLU A 347 -1.57 28.83 9.49
CA GLU A 347 -1.17 28.01 10.63
C GLU A 347 -0.24 28.77 11.59
N ARG A 348 0.70 29.55 11.06
CA ARG A 348 1.57 30.42 11.87
C ARG A 348 0.73 31.44 12.66
N ILE A 349 -0.15 32.17 11.99
CA ILE A 349 -1.04 33.16 12.62
C ILE A 349 -1.97 32.47 13.64
N ARG A 350 -2.49 31.28 13.32
CA ARG A 350 -3.35 30.51 14.22
C ARG A 350 -2.58 30.13 15.49
N ARG A 351 -1.38 29.56 15.36
CA ARG A 351 -0.52 29.21 16.50
C ARG A 351 -0.15 30.42 17.34
N GLU A 352 0.19 31.54 16.71
CA GLU A 352 0.48 32.79 17.42
C GLU A 352 -0.73 33.26 18.25
N LYS A 353 -1.94 33.22 17.68
CA LYS A 353 -3.18 33.54 18.39
C LYS A 353 -3.49 32.57 19.52
N GLU A 354 -3.31 31.27 19.29
CA GLU A 354 -3.54 30.24 20.30
C GLU A 354 -2.56 30.37 21.47
N ALA A 355 -1.27 30.57 21.20
CA ALA A 355 -0.25 30.81 22.22
C ALA A 355 -0.54 32.09 23.02
N TYR A 356 -0.93 33.16 22.33
CA TYR A 356 -1.34 34.40 22.99
C TYR A 356 -2.55 34.19 23.91
N ASN A 357 -3.60 33.54 23.41
CA ASN A 357 -4.81 33.28 24.19
C ASN A 357 -4.56 32.33 25.37
N ALA A 358 -3.71 31.31 25.18
CA ALA A 358 -3.35 30.37 26.24
C ALA A 358 -2.57 31.07 27.36
N SER A 359 -1.55 31.86 27.01
CA SER A 359 -0.77 32.64 27.98
C SER A 359 -1.65 33.65 28.73
N LEU A 360 -2.58 34.31 28.02
CA LEU A 360 -3.53 35.24 28.62
C LEU A 360 -4.53 34.55 29.55
N ALA A 361 -4.98 33.34 29.22
CA ALA A 361 -5.84 32.54 30.08
C ALA A 361 -5.11 32.09 31.35
N GLU A 362 -3.85 31.67 31.24
CA GLU A 362 -3.02 31.30 32.38
C GLU A 362 -2.79 32.50 33.32
N LEU A 363 -2.45 33.67 32.76
CA LEU A 363 -2.28 34.89 33.55
C LEU A 363 -3.57 35.29 34.28
N LYS A 364 -4.73 35.20 33.60
CA LYS A 364 -6.04 35.45 34.23
C LYS A 364 -6.32 34.47 35.36
N ALA A 365 -5.99 33.19 35.19
CA ALA A 365 -6.14 32.19 36.25
C ALA A 365 -5.27 32.52 37.46
N ILE A 366 -4.02 32.97 37.24
CA ILE A 366 -3.13 33.44 38.32
C ILE A 366 -3.73 34.65 39.04
N MET A 367 -4.29 35.62 38.31
CA MET A 367 -4.94 36.80 38.91
C MET A 367 -6.17 36.43 39.76
N VAL A 368 -7.00 35.50 39.28
CA VAL A 368 -8.16 35.00 40.03
C VAL A 368 -7.70 34.31 41.30
N GLN A 369 -6.69 33.43 41.21
CA GLN A 369 -6.17 32.73 42.37
C GLN A 369 -5.56 33.69 43.39
N TRP A 370 -4.80 34.70 42.95
CA TRP A 370 -4.28 35.74 43.83
C TRP A 370 -5.38 36.52 44.55
N ALA A 371 -6.49 36.82 43.86
CA ALA A 371 -7.63 37.48 44.47
C ALA A 371 -8.28 36.61 45.56
N GLU A 372 -8.40 35.30 45.34
CA GLU A 372 -8.88 34.37 46.38
C GLU A 372 -7.88 34.27 47.54
N ASP A 373 -6.57 34.19 47.26
CA ASP A 373 -5.54 34.17 48.31
C ASP A 373 -5.60 35.44 49.17
N LYS A 374 -5.87 36.62 48.57
CA LYS A 374 -6.08 37.87 49.30
C LYS A 374 -7.33 37.87 50.16
N ARG A 375 -8.44 37.29 49.67
CA ARG A 375 -9.67 37.12 50.46
C ARG A 375 -9.45 36.18 51.64
N ILE A 376 -8.71 35.09 51.44
CA ILE A 376 -8.32 34.14 52.49
C ILE A 376 -7.45 34.83 53.54
N GLU A 377 -6.42 35.58 53.12
CA GLU A 377 -5.59 36.38 54.04
C GLU A 377 -6.41 37.39 54.85
N GLN A 378 -7.38 38.06 54.21
CA GLN A 378 -8.26 39.02 54.87
C GLN A 378 -9.12 38.33 55.93
N PHE A 379 -9.74 37.20 55.59
CA PHE A 379 -10.51 36.38 56.53
C PHE A 379 -9.67 35.97 57.75
N PHE A 380 -8.43 35.50 57.53
CA PHE A 380 -7.55 35.12 58.64
C PHE A 380 -7.18 36.31 59.54
N ARG A 381 -6.94 37.49 58.96
CA ARG A 381 -6.65 38.71 59.75
C ARG A 381 -7.85 39.11 60.61
N GLU A 382 -9.05 39.09 60.05
CA GLU A 382 -10.28 39.43 60.77
C GLU A 382 -10.57 38.39 61.86
N ALA A 383 -10.46 37.09 61.55
CA ALA A 383 -10.66 36.02 62.52
C ALA A 383 -9.63 36.06 63.67
N GLU A 384 -8.36 36.38 63.40
CA GLU A 384 -7.34 36.57 64.44
C GLU A 384 -7.65 37.79 65.33
N SER A 385 -8.17 38.87 64.75
CA SER A 385 -8.63 40.04 65.50
C SER A 385 -9.81 39.70 66.41
N ASP A 386 -10.80 38.95 65.93
CA ASP A 386 -11.99 38.56 66.70
C ASP A 386 -11.65 37.60 67.85
N VAL A 387 -10.68 36.70 67.64
CA VAL A 387 -10.21 35.76 68.67
C VAL A 387 -9.57 36.49 69.86
N SER A 388 -8.99 37.69 69.65
CA SER A 388 -8.43 38.51 70.74
C SER A 388 -9.50 38.97 71.75
N MET A 389 -10.78 38.99 71.36
CA MET A 389 -11.92 39.45 72.18
C MET A 389 -12.63 38.31 72.96
N LEU A 390 -12.21 37.05 72.82
CA LEU A 390 -12.86 35.89 73.44
C LEU A 390 -12.28 35.50 74.83
N GLU A 391 -13.00 34.65 75.57
CA GLU A 391 -12.55 34.08 76.86
C GLU A 391 -11.34 33.13 76.72
N GLU A 392 -10.51 33.05 77.76
CA GLU A 392 -9.18 32.43 77.76
C GLU A 392 -9.17 30.94 77.35
N LYS A 393 -10.23 30.19 77.69
CA LYS A 393 -10.38 28.77 77.34
C LYS A 393 -10.78 28.55 75.87
N GLN A 394 -11.55 29.48 75.30
CA GLN A 394 -11.98 29.43 73.89
C GLN A 394 -10.89 29.97 72.94
N LYS A 395 -10.07 30.91 73.42
CA LYS A 395 -8.90 31.44 72.71
C LYS A 395 -7.94 30.35 72.24
N GLY A 396 -7.54 29.44 73.14
CA GLY A 396 -6.60 28.36 72.80
C GLY A 396 -7.08 27.45 71.68
N GLN A 397 -8.34 27.01 71.73
CA GLN A 397 -8.94 26.15 70.70
C GLN A 397 -9.09 26.88 69.35
N ALA A 398 -9.45 28.16 69.38
CA ALA A 398 -9.60 28.97 68.16
C ALA A 398 -8.23 29.23 67.49
N THR A 399 -7.19 29.54 68.26
CA THR A 399 -5.83 29.75 67.72
C THR A 399 -5.24 28.48 67.11
N GLU A 400 -5.48 27.32 67.72
CA GLU A 400 -5.02 26.03 67.19
C GLU A 400 -5.72 25.68 65.87
N ARG A 401 -7.02 25.97 65.75
CA ARG A 401 -7.72 25.76 64.48
C ARG A 401 -7.30 26.74 63.39
N LEU A 402 -7.02 28.00 63.72
CA LEU A 402 -6.53 28.99 62.77
C LEU A 402 -5.14 28.61 62.23
N SER A 403 -4.25 28.07 63.07
CA SER A 403 -2.92 27.63 62.63
C SER A 403 -2.98 26.41 61.70
N LEU A 404 -3.84 25.42 62.01
CA LEU A 404 -4.09 24.27 61.14
C LEU A 404 -4.70 24.70 59.79
N ALA A 405 -5.63 25.66 59.81
CA ALA A 405 -6.25 26.19 58.59
C ALA A 405 -5.24 26.96 57.70
N ARG A 406 -4.32 27.73 58.30
CA ARG A 406 -3.21 28.38 57.56
C ARG A 406 -2.27 27.36 56.93
N GLN A 407 -1.87 26.31 57.64
CA GLN A 407 -1.02 25.25 57.10
C GLN A 407 -1.70 24.50 55.94
N PHE A 408 -3.01 24.24 56.06
CA PHE A 408 -3.76 23.54 55.02
C PHE A 408 -3.90 24.36 53.73
N LEU A 409 -4.02 25.69 53.83
CA LEU A 409 -4.19 26.61 52.70
C LEU A 409 -2.88 27.21 52.18
N SER A 410 -1.73 26.77 52.70
CA SER A 410 -0.39 27.18 52.24
C SER A 410 -0.09 26.57 50.86
N VAL A 411 -0.61 27.19 49.81
CA VAL A 411 -0.32 26.87 48.40
C VAL A 411 0.76 27.84 47.88
N ASP A 412 1.42 27.50 46.75
CA ASP A 412 2.34 28.37 45.99
C ASP A 412 1.99 29.85 46.14
N THR A 413 2.97 30.69 46.49
CA THR A 413 2.79 32.13 46.51
C THR A 413 2.51 32.67 45.11
N ALA A 414 1.81 33.80 44.99
CA ALA A 414 1.51 34.40 43.69
C ALA A 414 2.76 34.69 42.84
N ILE A 415 3.91 34.95 43.49
CA ILE A 415 5.19 35.14 42.82
C ILE A 415 5.69 33.82 42.22
N GLU A 416 5.59 32.70 42.95
CA GLU A 416 5.98 31.38 42.43
C GLU A 416 5.11 30.95 41.25
N ARG A 417 3.81 31.27 41.26
CA ARG A 417 2.91 31.00 40.12
C ARG A 417 3.25 31.89 38.93
N LEU A 418 3.61 33.15 39.15
CA LEU A 418 4.03 34.07 38.08
C LEU A 418 5.39 33.70 37.49
N LEU A 419 6.30 33.12 38.27
CA LEU A 419 7.56 32.57 37.75
C LEU A 419 7.36 31.29 36.92
N LYS A 420 6.27 30.56 37.13
CA LYS A 420 5.89 29.36 36.36
C LYS A 420 5.10 29.70 35.08
N TRP A 421 4.50 30.89 35.01
CA TRP A 421 3.73 31.37 33.86
C TRP A 421 4.58 31.41 32.59
N GLN A 422 4.01 30.95 31.49
CA GLN A 422 4.70 30.92 30.20
C GLN A 422 4.26 32.08 29.32
N THR A 423 5.24 32.76 28.74
CA THR A 423 4.98 33.81 27.75
C THR A 423 4.53 33.22 26.42
N PRO A 424 3.81 33.98 25.57
CA PRO A 424 3.39 33.49 24.25
C PRO A 424 4.57 33.00 23.40
N GLN A 425 5.74 33.65 23.48
CA GLN A 425 6.95 33.23 22.76
C GLN A 425 7.53 31.91 23.28
N GLU A 426 7.43 31.64 24.59
CA GLU A 426 7.90 30.37 25.18
C GLU A 426 6.97 29.21 24.82
N ILE A 427 5.66 29.45 24.74
CA ILE A 427 4.69 28.45 24.27
C ILE A 427 4.94 28.12 22.79
N LEU A 428 5.25 29.14 21.97
CA LEU A 428 5.58 28.96 20.54
C LEU A 428 6.92 28.28 20.29
N SER A 429 7.89 28.39 21.21
CA SER A 429 9.21 27.78 21.05
C SER A 429 9.31 26.35 21.56
N LYS A 430 8.35 25.91 22.40
CA LYS A 430 8.28 24.55 22.95
C LYS A 430 7.52 23.55 22.06
N GLY A 431 6.71 24.01 21.11
CA GLY A 431 5.89 23.19 20.20
C GLY A 431 6.34 23.27 18.75
#